data_AF-A0A9D5YTQ2-F1
#
_entry.id   AF-A0A9D5YTQ2-F1
#
_cell.length_a   1.000
_cell.length_b   1.000
_cell.length_c   1.000
_cell.angle_alpha   90.00
_cell.angle_beta   90.00
_cell.angle_gamma   90.00
#
_symmetry.space_group_name_H-M   'P 1'
#
loop_
_entity.id
_entity.type
_entity.pdbx_description
1 polymer ?
#
loop_
_entity_poly.entity_id
_entity_poly.type
_entity_poly.pdbx_seq_one_letter_code
_entity_poly.pdbx_strand_id
1 'polypeptide(L)'
;MESARPPALTWVRPATGDPARPVEFFVEVRNNTEVPCDGRLSLFFPTTVSRMAHELFPASREYALQPGRSAVWRVRGDITSETPTGRFSVFVLAEGSARHSAAADLPITILDATLPAGLSVGVFTSYDDTLAEALENLGAAVVELDGARMPFVDLSGFDSVFVDLRAYLVHPQLAQYNSLLLDYARAGGNLVVMYQKTEEWKSELAPYPLVLGRERVTLEDAPVTLLEPTHPLLSWPNVLDAGAWQGWVQERGLYFPREVDSRYTRLVSMADAGGEPLSTGWLVADAGKGSYIYTSLVWYRQLRERRPGAYQALANMAAYPRRPR
;
A
#
# COMPACT_ATOMS: atom_id res chain seq x y z
N MET A 1 -6.37 7.84 30.50
CA MET A 1 -5.36 7.03 29.83
C MET A 1 -5.68 7.10 28.35
N GLU A 2 -5.09 8.05 27.65
CA GLU A 2 -5.31 8.21 26.21
C GLU A 2 -4.36 7.24 25.52
N SER A 3 -4.86 6.06 25.15
CA SER A 3 -4.09 5.14 24.32
C SER A 3 -4.14 5.67 22.90
N ALA A 4 -3.07 6.33 22.48
CA ALA A 4 -2.79 6.42 21.05
C ALA A 4 -2.74 4.96 20.54
N ARG A 5 -3.63 4.61 19.60
CA ARG A 5 -3.54 3.30 18.95
C ARG A 5 -2.16 3.22 18.29
N PRO A 6 -1.33 2.21 18.61
CA PRO A 6 -0.02 2.10 17.98
C PRO A 6 -0.18 1.97 16.46
N PRO A 7 0.76 2.49 15.66
CA PRO A 7 0.72 2.31 14.22
C PRO A 7 0.75 0.82 13.90
N ALA A 8 -0.18 0.34 13.06
CA ALA A 8 -0.16 -1.04 12.62
C ALA A 8 1.05 -1.29 11.70
N LEU A 9 1.81 -2.34 11.99
CA LEU A 9 2.99 -2.71 11.22
C LEU A 9 2.58 -3.57 10.02
N THR A 10 3.25 -3.38 8.89
CA THR A 10 3.02 -4.16 7.67
C THR A 10 4.33 -4.64 7.12
N TRP A 11 4.42 -5.94 6.89
CA TRP A 11 5.60 -6.56 6.34
C TRP A 11 5.21 -7.46 5.19
N VAL A 12 6.07 -7.49 4.17
CA VAL A 12 5.89 -8.37 3.02
C VAL A 12 6.80 -9.57 3.21
N ARG A 13 6.22 -10.76 3.10
CA ARG A 13 6.93 -12.02 3.22
C ARG A 13 7.92 -12.17 2.06
N PRO A 14 9.20 -12.53 2.31
CA PRO A 14 10.14 -12.84 1.23
C PRO A 14 9.65 -13.99 0.36
N ALA A 15 10.01 -13.99 -0.92
CA ALA A 15 9.72 -15.12 -1.79
C ALA A 15 10.54 -16.36 -1.36
N THR A 16 10.09 -17.54 -1.78
CA THR A 16 10.85 -18.78 -1.52
C THR A 16 12.24 -18.69 -2.15
N GLY A 17 13.28 -18.78 -1.32
CA GLY A 17 14.68 -18.68 -1.73
C GLY A 17 15.32 -17.31 -1.52
N ASP A 18 14.52 -16.28 -1.21
CA ASP A 18 15.04 -14.97 -0.80
C ASP A 18 15.57 -15.02 0.64
N PRO A 19 16.55 -14.17 1.00
CA PRO A 19 17.03 -14.07 2.37
C PRO A 19 15.91 -13.61 3.31
N ALA A 20 16.03 -13.99 4.58
CA ALA A 20 15.13 -13.51 5.61
C ALA A 20 15.18 -11.97 5.69
N ARG A 21 14.02 -11.35 5.88
CA ARG A 21 13.89 -9.90 6.01
C ARG A 21 13.91 -9.53 7.49
N PRO A 22 14.92 -8.79 7.97
CA PRO A 22 14.92 -8.31 9.33
C PRO A 22 13.81 -7.28 9.51
N VAL A 23 13.10 -7.39 10.63
CA VAL A 23 12.06 -6.47 11.05
C VAL A 23 12.35 -6.00 12.47
N GLU A 24 12.06 -4.74 12.73
CA GLU A 24 12.19 -4.18 14.06
C GLU A 24 11.06 -3.21 14.40
N PHE A 25 10.73 -3.15 15.68
CA PHE A 25 9.83 -2.16 16.24
C PHE A 25 10.28 -1.79 17.66
N PHE A 26 9.73 -0.72 18.19
CA PHE A 26 10.07 -0.20 19.50
C PHE A 26 8.85 -0.22 20.41
N VAL A 27 9.06 -0.60 21.66
CA VAL A 27 8.06 -0.53 22.73
C VAL A 27 8.56 0.48 23.76
N GLU A 28 7.80 1.55 23.96
CA GLU A 28 8.05 2.51 25.03
C GLU A 28 7.16 2.19 26.24
N VAL A 29 7.79 2.00 27.40
CA VAL A 29 7.10 1.94 28.69
C VAL A 29 7.36 3.24 29.42
N ARG A 30 6.30 3.97 29.75
CA ARG A 30 6.37 5.24 30.48
C ARG A 30 5.72 5.12 31.85
N ASN A 31 6.45 5.52 32.90
CA ASN A 31 5.89 5.61 34.23
C ASN A 31 5.10 6.92 34.38
N ASN A 32 3.77 6.82 34.35
CA ASN A 32 2.84 7.94 34.54
C ASN A 32 2.31 8.05 35.99
N THR A 33 2.87 7.27 36.92
CA THR A 33 2.52 7.33 38.35
C THR A 33 3.40 8.33 39.08
N GLU A 34 3.01 8.69 40.30
CA GLU A 34 3.76 9.60 41.17
C GLU A 34 4.90 8.90 41.94
N VAL A 35 5.01 7.57 41.84
CA VAL A 35 6.00 6.76 42.57
C VAL A 35 6.91 5.98 41.60
N PRO A 36 8.12 5.58 42.02
CA PRO A 36 8.94 4.67 41.23
C PRO A 36 8.20 3.36 40.93
N CYS A 37 8.42 2.81 39.74
CA CYS A 37 7.82 1.56 39.31
C CYS A 37 8.90 0.65 38.72
N ASP A 38 9.08 -0.53 39.32
CA ASP A 38 9.83 -1.64 38.78
C ASP A 38 8.89 -2.73 38.30
N GLY A 39 9.33 -3.51 37.32
CA GLY A 39 8.43 -4.45 36.69
C GLY A 39 9.03 -5.23 35.53
N ARG A 40 8.15 -5.96 34.84
CA ARG A 40 8.49 -6.78 33.68
C ARG A 40 7.59 -6.43 32.51
N LEU A 41 8.22 -6.16 31.39
CA LEU A 41 7.59 -6.03 30.09
C LEU A 41 7.60 -7.39 29.40
N SER A 42 6.46 -7.85 28.87
CA SER A 42 6.33 -9.14 28.20
C SER A 42 5.62 -8.97 26.85
N LEU A 43 6.04 -9.74 25.85
CA LEU A 43 5.37 -9.84 24.55
C LEU A 43 4.69 -11.20 24.43
N PHE A 44 3.43 -11.18 24.03
CA PHE A 44 2.66 -12.38 23.73
C PHE A 44 2.31 -12.38 22.24
N PHE A 45 2.69 -13.47 21.59
CA PHE A 45 2.46 -13.68 20.16
C PHE A 45 1.41 -14.80 19.97
N PRO A 46 0.63 -14.78 18.88
CA PRO A 46 -0.31 -15.85 18.59
C PRO A 46 0.41 -17.20 18.45
N THR A 47 -0.27 -18.29 18.81
CA THR A 47 0.25 -19.67 18.75
C THR A 47 0.74 -20.06 17.36
N THR A 48 0.10 -19.55 16.30
CA THR A 48 0.48 -19.76 14.90
C THR A 48 1.86 -19.20 14.55
N VAL A 49 2.33 -18.21 15.32
CA VAL A 49 3.63 -17.52 15.15
C VAL A 49 4.57 -17.86 16.31
N SER A 50 4.11 -18.61 17.32
CA SER A 50 4.78 -18.81 18.62
C SER A 50 6.18 -19.43 18.51
N ARG A 51 6.42 -20.33 17.56
CA ARG A 51 7.76 -20.94 17.39
C ARG A 51 8.78 -19.92 16.85
N MET A 52 8.36 -19.07 15.91
CA MET A 52 9.17 -17.95 15.42
C MET A 52 9.34 -16.87 16.50
N ALA A 53 8.27 -16.53 17.21
CA ALA A 53 8.26 -15.43 18.16
C ALA A 53 9.27 -15.58 19.31
N HIS A 54 9.48 -16.81 19.80
CA HIS A 54 10.44 -17.08 20.87
C HIS A 54 11.91 -17.04 20.43
N GLU A 55 12.20 -17.36 19.17
CA GLU A 55 13.57 -17.29 18.61
C GLU A 55 13.92 -15.88 18.12
N LEU A 56 12.90 -15.13 17.67
CA LEU A 56 13.07 -13.80 17.12
C LEU A 56 13.10 -12.73 18.21
N PHE A 57 12.17 -12.74 19.17
CA PHE A 57 11.98 -11.64 20.10
C PHE A 57 12.28 -12.07 21.55
N PRO A 58 13.05 -11.30 22.35
CA PRO A 58 13.17 -11.60 23.77
C PRO A 58 11.78 -11.54 24.40
N ALA A 59 11.31 -12.62 25.03
CA ALA A 59 9.93 -12.70 25.47
C ALA A 59 9.58 -11.72 26.60
N SER A 60 10.57 -11.31 27.38
CA SER A 60 10.38 -10.32 28.44
C SER A 60 11.64 -9.52 28.76
N ARG A 61 11.45 -8.36 29.38
CA ARG A 61 12.53 -7.49 29.87
C ARG A 61 12.14 -6.82 31.18
N GLU A 62 13.04 -6.83 32.15
CA GLU A 62 12.86 -6.07 33.38
C GLU A 62 13.08 -4.57 33.14
N TYR A 63 12.36 -3.74 33.88
CA TYR A 63 12.52 -2.29 33.88
C TYR A 63 12.39 -1.72 35.29
N ALA A 64 13.01 -0.58 35.53
CA ALA A 64 12.83 0.24 36.70
C ALA A 64 12.78 1.71 36.28
N LEU A 65 11.70 2.41 36.58
CA LEU A 65 11.40 3.74 36.08
C LEU A 65 11.00 4.69 37.20
N GLN A 66 11.68 5.84 37.26
CA GLN A 66 11.27 6.97 38.08
C GLN A 66 10.00 7.63 37.50
N PRO A 67 9.22 8.36 38.32
CA PRO A 67 8.05 9.12 37.84
C PRO A 67 8.37 9.98 36.61
N GLY A 68 7.50 9.92 35.61
CA GLY A 68 7.63 10.68 34.37
C GLY A 68 8.73 10.23 33.41
N ARG A 69 9.48 9.15 33.73
CA ARG A 69 10.51 8.59 32.85
C ARG A 69 9.96 7.45 31.97
N SER A 70 10.65 7.23 30.86
CA SER A 70 10.38 6.14 29.93
C SER A 70 11.60 5.24 29.74
N ALA A 71 11.35 3.97 29.47
CA ALA A 71 12.31 3.06 28.88
C ALA A 71 11.82 2.65 27.49
N VAL A 72 12.74 2.64 26.52
CA VAL A 72 12.48 2.18 25.17
C VAL A 72 13.17 0.83 24.99
N TRP A 73 12.41 -0.16 24.55
CA TRP A 73 12.91 -1.46 24.20
C TRP A 73 12.80 -1.68 22.69
N ARG A 74 13.94 -1.96 22.07
CA ARG A 74 14.03 -2.37 20.68
C ARG A 74 13.77 -3.86 20.55
N VAL A 75 12.80 -4.20 19.72
CA VAL A 75 12.33 -5.55 19.42
C VAL A 75 12.72 -5.86 17.97
N ARG A 76 13.49 -6.93 17.74
CA ARG A 76 14.02 -7.33 16.42
C ARG A 76 13.65 -8.76 16.11
N GLY A 77 13.41 -9.09 14.85
CA GLY A 77 13.14 -10.45 14.38
C GLY A 77 13.38 -10.56 12.87
N ASP A 78 13.15 -11.75 12.31
CA ASP A 78 13.34 -12.04 10.89
C ASP A 78 12.08 -12.71 10.32
N ILE A 79 11.60 -12.19 9.19
CA ILE A 79 10.51 -12.80 8.42
C ILE A 79 11.12 -13.63 7.30
N THR A 80 10.74 -14.89 7.22
CA THR A 80 11.17 -15.84 6.19
C THR A 80 10.01 -16.18 5.25
N SER A 81 10.29 -16.86 4.15
CA SER A 81 9.25 -17.40 3.24
C SER A 81 8.29 -18.38 3.91
N GLU A 82 8.66 -18.96 5.06
CA GLU A 82 7.81 -19.88 5.83
C GLU A 82 6.88 -19.15 6.80
N THR A 83 7.03 -17.84 6.94
CA THR A 83 6.22 -17.05 7.88
C THR A 83 4.74 -17.05 7.46
N PRO A 84 3.80 -17.35 8.36
CA PRO A 84 2.38 -17.26 8.05
C PRO A 84 1.98 -15.84 7.68
N THR A 85 1.18 -15.69 6.62
CA THR A 85 0.58 -14.40 6.25
C THR A 85 -0.74 -14.20 6.97
N GLY A 86 -1.19 -12.96 7.05
CA GLY A 86 -2.43 -12.57 7.71
C GLY A 86 -2.23 -11.48 8.74
N ARG A 87 -3.30 -11.21 9.49
CA ARG A 87 -3.32 -10.21 10.56
C ARG A 87 -3.23 -10.90 11.90
N PHE A 88 -2.39 -10.36 12.77
CA PHE A 88 -2.28 -10.79 14.14
C PHE A 88 -1.97 -9.61 15.05
N SER A 89 -2.19 -9.79 16.35
CA SER A 89 -1.83 -8.80 17.36
C SER A 89 -0.69 -9.36 18.22
N VAL A 90 0.31 -8.54 18.48
CA VAL A 90 1.27 -8.77 19.55
C VAL A 90 0.75 -8.04 20.77
N PHE A 91 0.42 -8.80 21.82
CA PHE A 91 -0.03 -8.22 23.07
C PHE A 91 1.20 -7.88 23.92
N VAL A 92 1.33 -6.60 24.25
CA VAL A 92 2.40 -6.06 25.08
C VAL A 92 1.83 -5.86 26.48
N LEU A 93 2.47 -6.44 27.50
CA LEU A 93 2.08 -6.28 28.89
C LEU A 93 3.26 -5.75 29.71
N ALA A 94 3.10 -4.59 30.33
CA ALA A 94 4.01 -4.11 31.36
C ALA A 94 3.35 -4.32 32.72
N GLU A 95 3.90 -5.24 33.51
CA GLU A 95 3.48 -5.50 34.90
C GLU A 95 4.40 -4.74 35.85
N GLY A 96 3.84 -4.04 36.84
CA GLY A 96 4.59 -3.34 37.88
C GLY A 96 4.38 -3.96 39.27
N SER A 97 5.36 -3.79 40.15
CA SER A 97 5.39 -4.34 41.52
C SER A 97 4.22 -3.92 42.42
N ALA A 98 3.58 -2.77 42.14
CA ALA A 98 2.46 -2.21 42.92
C ALA A 98 1.06 -2.42 42.30
N ARG A 99 0.84 -3.51 41.54
CA ARG A 99 -0.41 -3.79 40.78
C ARG A 99 -0.76 -2.76 39.68
N HIS A 100 0.20 -1.92 39.31
CA HIS A 100 0.06 -1.11 38.10
C HIS A 100 0.38 -1.97 36.89
N SER A 101 -0.51 -1.98 35.89
CA SER A 101 -0.22 -2.61 34.61
C SER A 101 -0.64 -1.72 33.46
N ALA A 102 0.08 -1.83 32.36
CA ALA A 102 -0.28 -1.23 31.09
C ALA A 102 -0.23 -2.31 30.03
N ALA A 103 -1.20 -2.30 29.13
CA ALA A 103 -1.26 -3.22 28.01
C ALA A 103 -1.47 -2.46 26.70
N ALA A 104 -0.89 -2.98 25.63
CA ALA A 104 -1.11 -2.48 24.28
C ALA A 104 -1.23 -3.65 23.30
N ASP A 105 -2.20 -3.55 22.39
CA ASP A 105 -2.32 -4.43 21.24
C ASP A 105 -1.58 -3.79 20.06
N LEU A 106 -0.53 -4.44 19.57
CA LEU A 106 0.19 -4.04 18.37
C LEU A 106 -0.30 -4.89 17.18
N PRO A 107 -1.20 -4.35 16.33
CA PRO A 107 -1.61 -5.03 15.11
C PRO A 107 -0.46 -5.12 14.10
N ILE A 108 -0.24 -6.33 13.58
CA ILE A 108 0.76 -6.66 12.57
C ILE A 108 0.04 -7.36 11.41
N THR A 109 0.40 -6.97 10.19
CA THR A 109 -0.04 -7.64 8.98
C THR A 109 1.17 -8.15 8.21
N ILE A 110 1.23 -9.46 7.95
CA ILE A 110 2.18 -10.06 7.03
C ILE A 110 1.45 -10.37 5.72
N LEU A 111 1.95 -9.80 4.63
CA LEU A 111 1.35 -9.88 3.31
C LEU A 111 2.10 -10.85 2.41
N ASP A 112 1.35 -11.55 1.56
CA ASP A 112 1.89 -12.36 0.47
C ASP A 112 1.83 -11.56 -0.82
N ALA A 113 2.91 -10.83 -1.12
CA ALA A 113 3.04 -10.06 -2.34
C ALA A 113 4.50 -10.08 -2.79
N THR A 114 4.71 -10.24 -4.08
CA THR A 114 6.03 -10.26 -4.69
C THR A 114 6.22 -8.97 -5.46
N LEU A 115 7.40 -8.37 -5.34
CA LEU A 115 7.88 -7.30 -6.19
C LEU A 115 9.30 -7.66 -6.67
N PRO A 116 9.62 -7.55 -7.97
CA PRO A 116 10.97 -7.76 -8.43
C PRO A 116 11.94 -6.81 -7.73
N ALA A 117 13.16 -7.27 -7.45
CA ALA A 117 14.14 -6.46 -6.75
C ALA A 117 14.59 -5.24 -7.59
N GLY A 118 14.98 -4.17 -6.89
CA GLY A 118 15.61 -3.00 -7.51
C GLY A 118 14.70 -2.19 -8.42
N LEU A 119 13.39 -2.13 -8.12
CA LEU A 119 12.50 -1.16 -8.75
C LEU A 119 12.72 0.24 -8.17
N SER A 120 12.89 1.23 -9.04
CA SER A 120 12.90 2.65 -8.70
C SER A 120 11.54 3.26 -9.06
N VAL A 121 10.85 3.86 -8.10
CA VAL A 121 9.49 4.38 -8.29
C VAL A 121 9.40 5.85 -7.85
N GLY A 122 9.01 6.72 -8.76
CA GLY A 122 8.70 8.12 -8.46
C GLY A 122 7.23 8.25 -8.04
N VAL A 123 6.92 9.01 -6.98
CA VAL A 123 5.54 9.18 -6.49
C VAL A 123 5.22 10.65 -6.26
N PHE A 124 4.16 11.15 -6.89
CA PHE A 124 3.55 12.43 -6.53
C PHE A 124 2.48 12.19 -5.46
N THR A 125 2.87 12.31 -4.20
CA THR A 125 2.01 12.05 -3.02
C THR A 125 0.87 13.07 -2.91
N SER A 126 -0.26 12.66 -2.35
CA SER A 126 -1.43 13.52 -2.18
C SER A 126 -1.61 14.01 -0.73
N TYR A 127 -2.63 13.50 -0.03
CA TYR A 127 -3.02 13.91 1.32
C TYR A 127 -2.28 13.17 2.43
N ASP A 128 -1.73 12.00 2.13
CA ASP A 128 -1.00 11.15 3.06
C ASP A 128 -0.02 10.23 2.32
N ASP A 129 0.83 9.55 3.07
CA ASP A 129 1.94 8.74 2.54
C ASP A 129 1.55 7.28 2.25
N THR A 130 0.25 6.93 2.29
CA THR A 130 -0.20 5.52 2.21
C THR A 130 0.33 4.80 0.96
N LEU A 131 0.34 5.47 -0.19
CA LEU A 131 0.82 4.89 -1.45
C LEU A 131 2.34 4.67 -1.42
N ALA A 132 3.09 5.68 -0.99
CA ALA A 132 4.55 5.62 -0.89
C ALA A 132 4.98 4.53 0.11
N GLU A 133 4.42 4.55 1.31
CA GLU A 133 4.68 3.53 2.35
C GLU A 133 4.34 2.11 1.85
N ALA A 134 3.25 1.93 1.10
CA ALA A 134 2.89 0.62 0.56
C ALA A 134 3.92 0.11 -0.46
N LEU A 135 4.42 0.99 -1.35
CA LEU A 135 5.48 0.67 -2.31
C LEU A 135 6.81 0.36 -1.61
N GLU A 136 7.18 1.11 -0.58
CA GLU A 136 8.38 0.84 0.23
C GLU A 136 8.27 -0.48 1.00
N ASN A 137 7.10 -0.77 1.57
CA ASN A 137 6.84 -2.04 2.24
C ASN A 137 6.97 -3.23 1.28
N LEU A 138 6.58 -3.06 0.02
CA LEU A 138 6.80 -4.02 -1.08
C LEU A 138 8.28 -4.15 -1.50
N GLY A 139 9.14 -3.21 -1.10
CA GLY A 139 10.57 -3.24 -1.40
C GLY A 139 11.00 -2.38 -2.59
N ALA A 140 10.15 -1.47 -3.08
CA ALA A 140 10.55 -0.48 -4.08
C ALA A 140 11.45 0.59 -3.45
N ALA A 141 12.41 1.11 -4.23
CA ALA A 141 13.09 2.35 -3.90
C ALA A 141 12.19 3.52 -4.32
N VAL A 142 11.48 4.11 -3.36
CA VAL A 142 10.54 5.19 -3.60
C VAL A 142 11.23 6.54 -3.51
N VAL A 143 10.94 7.42 -4.46
CA VAL A 143 11.35 8.83 -4.43
C VAL A 143 10.09 9.69 -4.53
N GLU A 144 9.85 10.47 -3.49
CA GLU A 144 8.79 11.47 -3.52
C GLU A 144 9.15 12.60 -4.51
N LEU A 145 8.20 12.92 -5.39
CA LEU A 145 8.33 13.92 -6.43
C LEU A 145 7.44 15.13 -6.12
N ASP A 146 7.97 16.31 -6.42
CA ASP A 146 7.28 17.58 -6.26
C ASP A 146 6.82 18.10 -7.63
N GLY A 147 5.50 18.30 -7.79
CA GLY A 147 4.91 18.81 -9.03
C GLY A 147 5.46 20.18 -9.45
N ALA A 148 5.87 21.03 -8.50
CA ALA A 148 6.46 22.33 -8.79
C ALA A 148 7.88 22.23 -9.37
N ARG A 149 8.58 21.11 -9.12
CA ARG A 149 9.94 20.87 -9.60
C ARG A 149 10.00 20.04 -10.87
N MET A 150 8.84 19.56 -11.36
CA MET A 150 8.75 18.64 -12.50
C MET A 150 9.63 19.04 -13.72
N PRO A 151 9.71 20.31 -14.16
CA PRO A 151 10.61 20.69 -15.27
C PRO A 151 12.09 20.37 -15.09
N PHE A 152 12.54 20.11 -13.85
CA PHE A 152 13.92 19.81 -13.49
C PHE A 152 14.13 18.35 -13.05
N VAL A 153 13.07 17.53 -13.03
CA VAL A 153 13.13 16.12 -12.63
C VAL A 153 13.47 15.27 -13.85
N ASP A 154 14.52 14.47 -13.74
CA ASP A 154 14.80 13.41 -14.71
C ASP A 154 13.98 12.16 -14.37
N LEU A 155 12.93 11.91 -15.16
CA LEU A 155 12.06 10.75 -14.96
C LEU A 155 12.64 9.45 -15.52
N SER A 156 13.71 9.50 -16.34
CA SER A 156 14.26 8.31 -17.01
C SER A 156 14.89 7.30 -16.04
N GLY A 157 15.22 7.74 -14.81
CA GLY A 157 15.72 6.89 -13.74
C GLY A 157 14.65 6.07 -13.00
N PHE A 158 13.36 6.24 -13.32
CA PHE A 158 12.27 5.50 -12.69
C PHE A 158 11.72 4.40 -13.61
N ASP A 159 11.56 3.19 -13.07
CA ASP A 159 10.82 2.13 -13.73
C ASP A 159 9.34 2.51 -13.89
N SER A 160 8.78 3.10 -12.84
CA SER A 160 7.38 3.56 -12.80
C SER A 160 7.26 4.91 -12.11
N VAL A 161 6.32 5.73 -12.57
CA VAL A 161 5.92 6.98 -11.91
C VAL A 161 4.45 6.90 -11.55
N PHE A 162 4.13 7.15 -10.28
CA PHE A 162 2.78 7.15 -9.75
C PHE A 162 2.31 8.59 -9.50
N VAL A 163 1.12 8.90 -10.00
CA VAL A 163 0.34 10.08 -9.61
C VAL A 163 -0.73 9.60 -8.66
N ASP A 164 -0.60 9.98 -7.38
CA ASP A 164 -1.49 9.49 -6.32
C ASP A 164 -2.92 10.04 -6.43
N LEU A 165 -3.82 9.52 -5.59
CA LEU A 165 -5.22 9.91 -5.56
C LEU A 165 -5.36 11.43 -5.49
N ARG A 166 -6.07 12.03 -6.44
CA ARG A 166 -6.29 13.48 -6.47
C ARG A 166 -5.02 14.33 -6.45
N ALA A 167 -3.85 13.78 -6.79
CA ALA A 167 -2.59 14.49 -6.77
C ALA A 167 -2.60 15.70 -7.73
N TYR A 168 -3.39 15.69 -8.81
CA TYR A 168 -3.56 16.88 -9.66
C TYR A 168 -4.27 18.05 -8.97
N LEU A 169 -5.09 17.80 -7.94
CA LEU A 169 -5.64 18.87 -7.11
C LEU A 169 -4.60 19.39 -6.13
N VAL A 170 -3.84 18.49 -5.49
CA VAL A 170 -2.83 18.86 -4.48
C VAL A 170 -1.67 19.60 -5.12
N HIS A 171 -1.27 19.18 -6.32
CA HIS A 171 -0.17 19.73 -7.10
C HIS A 171 -0.69 20.34 -8.41
N PRO A 172 -1.30 21.53 -8.40
CA PRO A 172 -1.86 22.13 -9.62
C PRO A 172 -0.80 22.40 -10.70
N GLN A 173 0.46 22.59 -10.32
CA GLN A 173 1.60 22.70 -11.26
C GLN A 173 1.87 21.37 -11.99
N LEU A 174 1.64 20.22 -11.34
CA LEU A 174 1.80 18.90 -11.96
C LEU A 174 0.91 18.77 -13.20
N ALA A 175 -0.35 19.23 -13.09
CA ALA A 175 -1.29 19.23 -14.22
C ALA A 175 -0.82 20.12 -15.38
N GLN A 176 -0.11 21.22 -15.10
CA GLN A 176 0.46 22.10 -16.13
C GLN A 176 1.63 21.45 -16.86
N TYR A 177 2.43 20.64 -16.16
CA TYR A 177 3.59 19.94 -16.69
C TYR A 177 3.32 18.50 -17.11
N ASN A 178 2.05 18.09 -17.17
CA ASN A 178 1.68 16.70 -17.44
C ASN A 178 2.19 16.17 -18.79
N SER A 179 2.42 17.05 -19.76
CA SER A 179 3.05 16.64 -21.03
C SER A 179 4.39 15.93 -20.81
N LEU A 180 5.17 16.32 -19.79
CA LEU A 180 6.44 15.67 -19.44
C LEU A 180 6.23 14.24 -18.91
N LEU A 181 5.15 14.00 -18.17
CA LEU A 181 4.77 12.64 -17.72
C LEU A 181 4.34 11.77 -18.90
N LEU A 182 3.57 12.33 -19.84
CA LEU A 182 3.18 11.62 -21.05
C LEU A 182 4.39 11.34 -21.96
N ASP A 183 5.35 12.26 -22.04
CA ASP A 183 6.59 12.05 -22.78
C ASP A 183 7.47 10.97 -22.15
N TYR A 184 7.55 10.92 -20.82
CA TYR A 184 8.15 9.80 -20.09
C TYR A 184 7.51 8.46 -20.45
N ALA A 185 6.17 8.37 -20.42
CA ALA A 185 5.46 7.16 -20.81
C ALA A 185 5.77 6.78 -22.28
N ARG A 186 5.69 7.74 -23.21
CA ARG A 186 6.01 7.56 -24.63
C ARG A 186 7.43 7.05 -24.85
N ALA A 187 8.38 7.48 -24.03
CA ALA A 187 9.79 7.09 -24.13
C ALA A 187 10.08 5.67 -23.62
N GLY A 188 9.12 5.00 -22.96
CA GLY A 188 9.29 3.66 -22.40
C GLY A 188 8.94 3.54 -20.92
N GLY A 189 8.62 4.66 -20.26
CA GLY A 189 8.22 4.69 -18.87
C GLY A 189 6.84 4.08 -18.61
N ASN A 190 6.59 3.70 -17.36
CA ASN A 190 5.27 3.26 -16.91
C ASN A 190 4.64 4.35 -16.03
N LEU A 191 3.62 5.02 -16.56
CA LEU A 191 2.89 6.05 -15.82
C LEU A 191 1.60 5.45 -15.23
N VAL A 192 1.46 5.50 -13.91
CA VAL A 192 0.29 5.02 -13.18
C VAL A 192 -0.43 6.19 -12.56
N VAL A 193 -1.67 6.43 -12.97
CA VAL A 193 -2.51 7.52 -12.47
C VAL A 193 -3.67 6.93 -11.66
N MET A 194 -3.63 7.20 -10.36
CA MET A 194 -4.68 6.80 -9.43
C MET A 194 -5.88 7.73 -9.55
N TYR A 195 -6.98 7.32 -8.91
CA TYR A 195 -8.28 7.98 -8.88
C TYR A 195 -8.19 9.52 -8.80
N GLN A 196 -8.91 10.18 -9.71
CA GLN A 196 -9.13 11.63 -9.73
C GLN A 196 -10.64 11.92 -9.79
N LYS A 197 -11.03 13.15 -9.44
CA LYS A 197 -12.40 13.65 -9.59
C LYS A 197 -12.63 14.39 -10.90
N THR A 198 -13.90 14.56 -11.27
CA THR A 198 -14.31 15.31 -12.47
C THR A 198 -13.83 16.76 -12.49
N GLU A 199 -13.72 17.41 -11.32
CA GLU A 199 -13.38 18.83 -11.19
C GLU A 199 -11.87 19.11 -11.38
N GLU A 200 -11.03 18.10 -11.14
CA GLU A 200 -9.56 18.19 -11.24
C GLU A 200 -9.02 17.54 -12.52
N TRP A 201 -9.80 16.65 -13.15
CA TRP A 201 -9.41 15.94 -14.36
C TRP A 201 -9.58 16.77 -15.64
N LYS A 202 -8.62 16.63 -16.55
CA LYS A 202 -8.68 17.13 -17.92
C LYS A 202 -8.24 16.03 -18.88
N SER A 203 -8.87 15.91 -20.05
CA SER A 203 -8.59 14.82 -20.99
C SER A 203 -7.13 14.80 -21.46
N GLU A 204 -6.46 15.95 -21.47
CA GLU A 204 -5.04 16.11 -21.80
C GLU A 204 -4.08 15.50 -20.76
N LEU A 205 -4.62 15.08 -19.60
CA LEU A 205 -3.84 14.38 -18.58
C LEU A 205 -3.52 12.93 -18.96
N ALA A 206 -4.23 12.39 -19.95
CA ALA A 206 -4.06 11.04 -20.46
C ALA A 206 -3.55 11.05 -21.91
N PRO A 207 -2.87 9.97 -22.38
CA PRO A 207 -2.35 9.91 -23.75
C PRO A 207 -3.47 9.87 -24.79
N TYR A 208 -4.63 9.32 -24.42
CA TYR A 208 -5.78 9.08 -25.27
C TYR A 208 -7.06 9.55 -24.56
N PRO A 209 -8.12 9.98 -25.28
CA PRO A 209 -9.35 10.50 -24.70
C PRO A 209 -9.90 9.62 -23.56
N LEU A 210 -10.05 10.24 -22.40
CA LEU A 210 -10.59 9.63 -21.19
C LEU A 210 -11.34 10.73 -20.43
N VAL A 211 -12.66 10.57 -20.30
CA VAL A 211 -13.54 11.55 -19.64
C VAL A 211 -14.11 10.91 -18.38
N LEU A 212 -13.85 11.52 -17.23
CA LEU A 212 -14.38 11.05 -15.96
C LEU A 212 -15.87 11.33 -15.84
N GLY A 213 -16.57 10.34 -15.29
CA GLY A 213 -17.94 10.48 -14.84
C GLY A 213 -18.02 10.56 -13.31
N ARG A 214 -19.25 10.46 -12.78
CA ARG A 214 -19.53 10.48 -11.33
C ARG A 214 -20.02 9.13 -10.82
N GLU A 215 -20.01 8.12 -11.68
CA GLU A 215 -20.39 6.75 -11.41
C GLU A 215 -19.44 6.13 -10.38
N ARG A 216 -20.01 5.28 -9.51
CA ARG A 216 -19.33 4.68 -8.36
C ARG A 216 -19.82 3.24 -8.21
N VAL A 217 -19.01 2.41 -7.58
CA VAL A 217 -19.45 1.13 -6.99
C VAL A 217 -19.19 1.25 -5.50
N THR A 218 -20.28 1.43 -4.76
CA THR A 218 -20.26 1.80 -3.33
C THR A 218 -20.35 0.61 -2.39
N LEU A 219 -20.72 -0.58 -2.87
CA LEU A 219 -20.72 -1.79 -2.07
C LEU A 219 -19.32 -2.41 -2.08
N GLU A 220 -18.69 -2.50 -0.91
CA GLU A 220 -17.34 -3.06 -0.74
C GLU A 220 -17.24 -4.54 -1.13
N ASP A 221 -18.34 -5.28 -1.08
CA ASP A 221 -18.45 -6.69 -1.43
C ASP A 221 -18.97 -6.94 -2.85
N ALA A 222 -19.21 -5.88 -3.63
CA ALA A 222 -19.62 -6.00 -5.03
C ALA A 222 -18.70 -6.98 -5.79
N PRO A 223 -19.25 -7.97 -6.51
CA PRO A 223 -18.45 -8.93 -7.27
C PRO A 223 -17.57 -8.25 -8.31
N VAL A 224 -16.34 -8.74 -8.46
CA VAL A 224 -15.39 -8.28 -9.47
C VAL A 224 -15.24 -9.34 -10.55
N THR A 225 -15.54 -8.97 -11.78
CA THR A 225 -15.31 -9.79 -12.97
C THR A 225 -13.99 -9.39 -13.61
N LEU A 226 -13.06 -10.34 -13.77
CA LEU A 226 -11.84 -10.13 -14.53
C LEU A 226 -12.16 -10.22 -16.03
N LEU A 227 -11.93 -9.13 -16.75
CA LEU A 227 -12.23 -9.05 -18.19
C LEU A 227 -11.10 -9.64 -19.04
N GLU A 228 -9.86 -9.51 -18.56
CA GLU A 228 -8.65 -9.97 -19.25
C GLU A 228 -7.78 -10.81 -18.29
N PRO A 229 -8.25 -11.98 -17.83
CA PRO A 229 -7.65 -12.72 -16.71
C PRO A 229 -6.19 -13.15 -16.92
N THR A 230 -5.72 -13.21 -18.17
CA THR A 230 -4.32 -13.52 -18.50
C THR A 230 -3.44 -12.28 -18.59
N HIS A 231 -4.01 -11.07 -18.56
CA HIS A 231 -3.28 -9.82 -18.69
C HIS A 231 -2.26 -9.66 -17.55
N PRO A 232 -1.01 -9.23 -17.82
CA PRO A 232 0.04 -9.20 -16.80
C PRO A 232 -0.30 -8.37 -15.56
N LEU A 233 -1.09 -7.31 -15.66
CA LEU A 233 -1.56 -6.56 -14.48
C LEU A 233 -2.43 -7.38 -13.52
N LEU A 234 -3.04 -8.47 -13.98
CA LEU A 234 -3.84 -9.40 -13.18
C LEU A 234 -3.09 -10.70 -12.83
N SER A 235 -1.92 -10.95 -13.42
CA SER A 235 -1.25 -12.25 -13.34
C SER A 235 0.24 -12.21 -13.00
N TRP A 236 0.89 -11.05 -13.00
CA TRP A 236 2.33 -10.93 -12.76
C TRP A 236 2.75 -9.60 -12.08
N PRO A 237 3.70 -9.64 -11.13
CA PRO A 237 4.32 -10.82 -10.53
C PRO A 237 3.38 -11.58 -9.58
N ASN A 238 2.22 -11.00 -9.25
CA ASN A 238 1.21 -11.63 -8.41
C ASN A 238 -0.03 -12.00 -9.21
N VAL A 239 -0.58 -13.18 -8.95
CA VAL A 239 -1.88 -13.58 -9.49
C VAL A 239 -2.99 -12.95 -8.64
N LEU A 240 -3.88 -12.18 -9.27
CA LEU A 240 -5.05 -11.58 -8.62
C LEU A 240 -6.26 -12.49 -8.77
N ASP A 241 -6.32 -13.52 -7.92
CA ASP A 241 -7.45 -14.44 -7.87
C ASP A 241 -8.68 -13.84 -7.16
N ALA A 242 -9.71 -14.65 -6.93
CA ALA A 242 -10.92 -14.22 -6.23
C ALA A 242 -10.62 -13.66 -4.81
N GLY A 243 -9.57 -14.13 -4.14
CA GLY A 243 -9.16 -13.68 -2.82
C GLY A 243 -8.62 -12.25 -2.82
N ALA A 244 -8.00 -11.80 -3.91
CA ALA A 244 -7.51 -10.42 -4.06
C ALA A 244 -8.64 -9.37 -3.92
N TRP A 245 -9.88 -9.77 -4.18
CA TRP A 245 -11.05 -8.90 -4.14
C TRP A 245 -11.86 -9.04 -2.85
N GLN A 246 -11.43 -9.85 -1.87
CA GLN A 246 -12.19 -10.08 -0.65
C GLN A 246 -11.85 -9.09 0.47
N GLY A 247 -12.87 -8.82 1.30
CA GLY A 247 -12.72 -8.02 2.51
C GLY A 247 -12.36 -6.56 2.26
N TRP A 248 -12.64 -6.01 1.07
CA TRP A 248 -12.47 -4.58 0.85
C TRP A 248 -13.29 -3.78 1.86
N VAL A 249 -12.85 -2.55 2.14
CA VAL A 249 -13.60 -1.63 3.02
C VAL A 249 -14.21 -0.49 2.22
N GLN A 250 -15.39 -0.12 2.66
CA GLN A 250 -16.22 1.00 2.21
C GLN A 250 -16.76 0.88 0.78
N GLU A 251 -15.92 0.96 -0.26
CA GLU A 251 -16.36 1.05 -1.67
C GLU A 251 -15.39 0.27 -2.56
N ARG A 252 -15.76 0.00 -3.83
CA ARG A 252 -14.83 -0.56 -4.83
C ARG A 252 -14.16 0.49 -5.70
N GLY A 253 -14.90 1.51 -6.14
CA GLY A 253 -14.36 2.48 -7.07
C GLY A 253 -15.22 3.72 -7.20
N LEU A 254 -14.58 4.80 -7.62
CA LEU A 254 -15.10 6.16 -7.57
C LEU A 254 -14.82 6.90 -8.86
N TYR A 255 -15.80 7.67 -9.36
CA TYR A 255 -15.68 8.50 -10.55
C TYR A 255 -15.11 7.70 -11.72
N PHE A 256 -15.80 6.61 -12.05
CA PHE A 256 -15.43 5.78 -13.19
C PHE A 256 -15.44 6.64 -14.47
N PRO A 257 -14.47 6.46 -15.39
CA PRO A 257 -14.53 7.07 -16.70
C PRO A 257 -15.81 6.68 -17.44
N ARG A 258 -16.55 7.67 -17.94
CA ARG A 258 -17.79 7.46 -18.71
C ARG A 258 -17.55 7.33 -20.20
N GLU A 259 -16.48 7.94 -20.71
CA GLU A 259 -16.05 7.84 -22.10
C GLU A 259 -14.56 7.50 -22.12
N VAL A 260 -14.23 6.43 -22.84
CA VAL A 260 -12.88 5.86 -22.89
C VAL A 260 -12.59 5.43 -24.32
N ASP A 261 -11.46 5.89 -24.85
CA ASP A 261 -10.94 5.50 -26.17
C ASP A 261 -10.72 3.98 -26.28
N SER A 262 -10.88 3.41 -27.47
CA SER A 262 -10.76 1.96 -27.71
C SER A 262 -9.35 1.39 -27.49
N ARG A 263 -8.32 2.26 -27.41
CA ARG A 263 -6.95 1.85 -27.11
C ARG A 263 -6.72 1.41 -25.66
N TYR A 264 -7.66 1.71 -24.76
CA TYR A 264 -7.57 1.24 -23.38
C TYR A 264 -8.15 -0.16 -23.26
N THR A 265 -7.32 -1.09 -22.78
CA THR A 265 -7.75 -2.39 -22.30
C THR A 265 -8.40 -2.21 -20.92
N ARG A 266 -9.61 -2.77 -20.77
CA ARG A 266 -10.39 -2.79 -19.53
C ARG A 266 -10.07 -4.07 -18.78
N LEU A 267 -9.65 -3.98 -17.52
CA LEU A 267 -9.19 -5.17 -16.78
C LEU A 267 -10.26 -5.79 -15.90
N VAL A 268 -11.17 -4.98 -15.37
CA VAL A 268 -12.19 -5.43 -14.42
C VAL A 268 -13.54 -4.79 -14.70
N SER A 269 -14.61 -5.50 -14.36
CA SER A 269 -15.98 -4.99 -14.32
C SER A 269 -16.63 -5.30 -12.98
N MET A 270 -17.47 -4.39 -12.49
CA MET A 270 -18.15 -4.50 -11.21
C MET A 270 -19.40 -3.62 -11.18
N ALA A 271 -20.38 -3.98 -10.35
CA ALA A 271 -21.61 -3.21 -10.17
C ALA A 271 -22.10 -3.31 -8.73
N ASP A 272 -22.74 -2.26 -8.23
CA ASP A 272 -23.60 -2.39 -7.06
C ASP A 272 -24.82 -3.26 -7.42
N ALA A 273 -25.46 -3.87 -6.43
CA ALA A 273 -26.61 -4.75 -6.64
C ALA A 273 -27.73 -4.02 -7.43
N GLY A 274 -28.10 -4.58 -8.57
CA GLY A 274 -29.12 -4.00 -9.48
C GLY A 274 -28.64 -2.81 -10.33
N GLY A 275 -27.34 -2.45 -10.26
CA GLY A 275 -26.73 -1.42 -11.10
C GLY A 275 -26.14 -1.97 -12.40
N GLU A 276 -25.85 -1.05 -13.33
CA GLU A 276 -25.14 -1.38 -14.57
C GLU A 276 -23.65 -1.65 -14.29
N PRO A 277 -23.06 -2.70 -14.91
CA PRO A 277 -21.63 -3.00 -14.76
C PRO A 277 -20.72 -1.88 -15.26
N LEU A 278 -19.86 -1.39 -14.39
CA LEU A 278 -18.82 -0.42 -14.69
C LEU A 278 -17.49 -1.13 -14.96
N SER A 279 -16.99 -1.01 -16.18
CA SER A 279 -15.80 -1.71 -16.68
C SER A 279 -14.56 -0.83 -16.86
N THR A 280 -14.65 0.44 -16.47
CA THR A 280 -13.60 1.45 -16.69
C THR A 280 -12.77 1.75 -15.44
N GLY A 281 -12.92 0.93 -14.39
CA GLY A 281 -12.27 1.13 -13.09
C GLY A 281 -10.76 0.87 -13.09
N TRP A 282 -10.27 0.06 -14.03
CA TRP A 282 -8.85 -0.21 -14.20
C TRP A 282 -8.55 -0.39 -15.68
N LEU A 283 -7.81 0.58 -16.22
CA LEU A 283 -7.51 0.76 -17.63
C LEU A 283 -6.00 0.73 -17.84
N VAL A 284 -5.56 0.15 -18.94
CA VAL A 284 -4.18 0.21 -19.40
C VAL A 284 -4.15 0.44 -20.90
N ALA A 285 -3.22 1.25 -21.36
CA ALA A 285 -2.94 1.41 -22.78
C ALA A 285 -1.44 1.54 -23.01
N ASP A 286 -1.00 1.10 -24.18
CA ASP A 286 0.35 1.40 -24.66
C ASP A 286 0.46 2.89 -24.95
N ALA A 287 1.49 3.54 -24.41
CA ALA A 287 1.81 4.94 -24.66
C ALA A 287 3.18 4.98 -25.29
N GLY A 288 3.25 5.09 -26.62
CA GLY A 288 4.51 5.00 -27.35
C GLY A 288 5.21 3.66 -27.10
N LYS A 289 6.39 3.69 -26.46
CA LYS A 289 7.17 2.50 -26.08
C LYS A 289 6.84 1.98 -24.67
N GLY A 290 6.16 2.78 -23.86
CA GLY A 290 5.83 2.47 -22.48
C GLY A 290 4.34 2.29 -22.28
N SER A 291 3.86 2.55 -21.07
CA SER A 291 2.49 2.27 -20.67
C SER A 291 1.88 3.41 -19.86
N TYR A 292 0.56 3.52 -19.99
CA TYR A 292 -0.27 4.38 -19.18
C TYR A 292 -1.35 3.53 -18.51
N ILE A 293 -1.36 3.52 -17.19
CA ILE A 293 -2.34 2.82 -16.36
C ILE A 293 -3.18 3.86 -15.65
N TYR A 294 -4.51 3.78 -15.78
CA TYR A 294 -5.43 4.60 -15.01
C TYR A 294 -6.33 3.71 -14.16
N THR A 295 -6.57 4.10 -12.91
CA THR A 295 -7.50 3.35 -12.04
C THR A 295 -8.35 4.26 -11.16
N SER A 296 -9.66 4.02 -11.20
CA SER A 296 -10.68 4.64 -10.34
C SER A 296 -11.00 3.80 -9.10
N LEU A 297 -10.32 2.66 -8.92
CA LEU A 297 -10.53 1.80 -7.75
C LEU A 297 -9.95 2.46 -6.49
N VAL A 298 -10.59 2.22 -5.35
CA VAL A 298 -10.21 2.87 -4.08
C VAL A 298 -9.03 2.18 -3.38
N TRP A 299 -7.95 1.96 -4.12
CA TRP A 299 -6.75 1.29 -3.62
C TRP A 299 -6.24 1.87 -2.31
N TYR A 300 -6.22 3.19 -2.18
CA TYR A 300 -5.75 3.90 -0.97
C TYR A 300 -6.39 3.42 0.33
N ARG A 301 -7.71 3.14 0.34
CA ARG A 301 -8.37 2.61 1.55
C ARG A 301 -7.94 1.18 1.83
N GLN A 302 -7.80 0.39 0.77
CA GLN A 302 -7.41 -1.02 0.89
C GLN A 302 -5.94 -1.16 1.28
N LEU A 303 -5.07 -0.26 0.83
CA LEU A 303 -3.67 -0.16 1.22
C LEU A 303 -3.54 0.25 2.69
N ARG A 304 -4.29 1.28 3.13
CA ARG A 304 -4.35 1.70 4.55
C ARG A 304 -4.85 0.59 5.47
N GLU A 305 -5.84 -0.16 4.99
CA GLU A 305 -6.34 -1.33 5.69
C GLU A 305 -5.44 -2.55 5.53
N ARG A 306 -4.38 -2.53 4.72
CA ARG A 306 -3.44 -3.65 4.55
C ARG A 306 -4.14 -4.89 4.00
N ARG A 307 -4.88 -4.72 2.89
CA ARG A 307 -5.54 -5.80 2.17
C ARG A 307 -4.56 -6.45 1.20
N PRO A 308 -4.31 -7.78 1.26
CA PRO A 308 -3.33 -8.46 0.41
C PRO A 308 -3.50 -8.17 -1.09
N GLY A 309 -4.72 -8.28 -1.61
CA GLY A 309 -4.98 -8.03 -3.04
C GLY A 309 -4.63 -6.62 -3.51
N ALA A 310 -4.74 -5.60 -2.65
CA ALA A 310 -4.35 -4.24 -2.99
C ALA A 310 -2.83 -4.10 -3.12
N TYR A 311 -2.06 -4.76 -2.25
CA TYR A 311 -0.60 -4.79 -2.34
C TYR A 311 -0.11 -5.59 -3.54
N GLN A 312 -0.75 -6.72 -3.84
CA GLN A 312 -0.48 -7.51 -5.05
C GLN A 312 -0.76 -6.70 -6.32
N ALA A 313 -1.91 -6.02 -6.41
CA ALA A 313 -2.25 -5.17 -7.54
C ALA A 313 -1.28 -3.98 -7.68
N LEU A 314 -0.90 -3.35 -6.56
CA LEU A 314 0.08 -2.27 -6.54
C LEU A 314 1.45 -2.74 -7.06
N ALA A 315 1.91 -3.91 -6.62
CA ALA A 315 3.15 -4.51 -7.10
C ALA A 315 3.09 -4.83 -8.60
N ASN A 316 1.96 -5.35 -9.10
CA ASN A 316 1.74 -5.59 -10.52
C ASN A 316 1.79 -4.29 -11.33
N MET A 317 1.16 -3.22 -10.85
CA MET A 317 1.23 -1.90 -11.50
C MET A 317 2.65 -1.35 -11.52
N ALA A 318 3.37 -1.43 -10.40
CA ALA A 318 4.74 -0.92 -10.29
C ALA A 318 5.74 -1.71 -11.14
N ALA A 319 5.59 -3.04 -11.22
CA ALA A 319 6.48 -3.93 -11.96
C ALA A 319 6.13 -4.09 -13.43
N TYR A 320 4.95 -3.64 -13.88
CA TYR A 320 4.45 -3.80 -15.24
C TYR A 320 5.47 -3.61 -16.39
N PRO A 321 6.40 -2.64 -16.39
CA PRO A 321 7.39 -2.51 -17.47
C PRO A 321 8.35 -3.72 -17.57
N ARG A 322 8.54 -4.48 -16.49
CA ARG A 322 9.43 -5.65 -16.40
C ARG A 322 8.70 -6.99 -16.62
N ARG A 323 7.42 -6.95 -17.01
CA ARG A 323 6.62 -8.16 -17.25
C ARG A 323 7.24 -9.07 -18.32
N PRO A 324 7.05 -10.39 -18.22
CA PRO A 324 7.37 -11.30 -19.30
C PRO A 324 6.64 -10.90 -20.58
N ARG A 325 7.33 -11.01 -21.72
CA ARG A 325 6.74 -10.81 -23.06
C ARG A 325 6.26 -12.14 -23.63
#